data_AF-A0A7C7VTD5-F1
#
_entry.id   AF-A0A7C7VTD5-F1
#
_cell.length_a   1.000
_cell.length_b   1.000
_cell.length_c   1.000
_cell.angle_alpha   90.00
_cell.angle_beta   90.00
_cell.angle_gamma   90.00
#
_symmetry.space_group_name_H-M   'P 1'
#
loop_
_entity.id
_entity.type
_entity.pdbx_description
1 polymer ?
#
loop_
_entity_poly.entity_id
_entity_poly.type
_entity_poly.pdbx_seq_one_letter_code
_entity_poly.pdbx_strand_id
1 'polypeptide(L)'
;MSPPKRVSVERITISRISTAILVRGVAEKVGNGMRVRDAAVSQGASGATTLTFIGGKLQIPGVSQDAETDFPEEVRSLVEELKPRDGDAIILGTAERWRDANLGAIAGALCLLGVGW
;
A
#
# COMPACT_ATOMS: atom_id res chain seq x y z
N MET A 1 -1.42 7.86 -10.05
CA MET A 1 -1.23 7.60 -8.60
C MET A 1 -1.51 8.89 -7.83
N SER A 2 -1.97 8.81 -6.58
CA SER A 2 -2.14 9.98 -5.71
C SER A 2 -0.80 10.52 -5.21
N PRO A 3 -0.72 11.76 -4.70
CA PRO A 3 0.39 12.17 -3.86
C PRO A 3 0.54 11.22 -2.66
N PRO A 4 1.76 11.02 -2.14
CA PRO A 4 1.97 10.24 -0.93
C PRO A 4 1.33 10.91 0.29
N LYS A 5 0.68 10.10 1.13
CA LYS A 5 0.06 10.55 2.38
C LYS A 5 0.63 9.79 3.56
N ARG A 6 0.94 10.50 4.65
CA ARG A 6 1.31 9.84 5.90
C ARG A 6 0.05 9.27 6.55
N VAL A 7 0.12 8.03 7.02
CA VAL A 7 -1.02 7.30 7.59
C VAL A 7 -0.59 6.56 8.86
N SER A 8 -1.54 6.28 9.75
CA SER A 8 -1.35 5.45 10.94
C SER A 8 -2.03 4.10 10.71
N VAL A 9 -1.22 3.08 10.45
CA VAL A 9 -1.64 1.75 9.96
C VAL A 9 -0.79 0.64 10.58
N GLU A 10 -0.49 0.78 11.87
CA GLU A 10 0.52 0.00 12.60
C GLU A 10 0.19 -1.50 12.66
N ARG A 11 -1.10 -1.89 12.66
CA ARG A 11 -1.49 -3.32 12.70
C ARG A 11 -1.33 -4.06 11.37
N ILE A 12 -1.17 -3.33 10.26
CA ILE A 12 -1.02 -3.89 8.92
C ILE A 12 0.34 -3.54 8.28
N THR A 13 1.26 -3.01 9.08
CA THR A 13 2.60 -2.63 8.66
C THR A 13 3.65 -3.07 9.67
N ILE A 14 4.93 -2.98 9.31
CA ILE A 14 6.03 -3.58 10.09
C ILE A 14 7.00 -2.58 10.74
N SER A 15 6.82 -1.28 10.51
CA SER A 15 7.74 -0.24 10.99
C SER A 15 6.97 1.01 11.40
N ARG A 16 7.66 1.93 12.07
CA ARG A 16 7.06 3.05 12.80
C ARG A 16 6.40 4.12 11.91
N ILE A 17 6.90 4.33 10.70
CA ILE A 17 6.38 5.36 9.79
C ILE A 17 5.84 4.71 8.53
N SER A 18 4.59 5.02 8.22
CA SER A 18 3.88 4.50 7.05
C SER A 18 3.42 5.62 6.13
N THR A 19 3.59 5.40 4.83
CA THR A 19 3.14 6.31 3.77
C THR A 19 2.28 5.54 2.77
N ALA A 20 1.09 6.05 2.48
CA ALA A 20 0.15 5.47 1.53
C ALA A 20 0.15 6.21 0.19
N ILE A 21 0.10 5.45 -0.90
CA ILE A 21 -0.19 5.94 -2.25
C ILE A 21 -1.30 5.10 -2.86
N LEU A 22 -2.33 5.77 -3.38
CA LEU A 22 -3.37 5.13 -4.17
C LEU A 22 -2.97 5.08 -5.64
N VAL A 23 -3.02 3.90 -6.24
CA VAL A 23 -2.78 3.68 -7.67
C VAL A 23 -4.05 3.13 -8.30
N ARG A 24 -4.56 3.83 -9.32
CA ARG A 24 -5.85 3.52 -9.92
C ARG A 24 -5.73 2.38 -10.93
N GLY A 25 -6.69 1.44 -10.92
CA GLY A 25 -6.82 0.40 -11.96
C GLY A 25 -5.65 -0.59 -12.07
N VAL A 26 -4.96 -0.88 -10.96
CA VAL A 26 -3.81 -1.80 -10.94
C VAL A 26 -3.95 -2.95 -9.94
N ALA A 27 -5.13 -3.16 -9.35
CA ALA A 27 -5.34 -4.22 -8.35
C ALA A 27 -4.85 -5.59 -8.84
N GLU A 28 -5.19 -5.98 -10.08
CA GLU A 28 -4.79 -7.26 -10.66
C GLU A 28 -3.27 -7.39 -10.86
N LYS A 29 -2.53 -6.28 -10.94
CA LYS A 29 -1.06 -6.27 -11.10
C LYS A 29 -0.33 -6.51 -9.77
N VAL A 30 -1.02 -6.43 -8.63
CA VAL A 30 -0.42 -6.61 -7.31
C VAL A 30 0.07 -8.05 -7.12
N GLY A 31 -0.70 -9.04 -7.59
CA GLY A 31 -0.40 -10.45 -7.36
C GLY A 31 -0.27 -10.76 -5.87
N ASN A 32 0.89 -11.29 -5.45
CA ASN A 32 1.21 -11.55 -4.04
C ASN A 32 1.93 -10.40 -3.32
N GLY A 33 2.11 -9.24 -3.97
CA GLY A 33 2.73 -8.06 -3.37
C GLY A 33 4.26 -8.12 -3.22
N MET A 34 4.93 -9.24 -3.51
CA MET A 34 6.39 -9.36 -3.31
C MET A 34 7.18 -8.39 -4.18
N ARG A 35 6.82 -8.23 -5.46
CA ARG A 35 7.49 -7.27 -6.35
C ARG A 35 7.42 -5.84 -5.83
N VAL A 36 6.28 -5.46 -5.25
CA VAL A 36 6.07 -4.12 -4.67
C VAL A 36 6.93 -3.95 -3.43
N ARG A 37 7.00 -4.96 -2.56
CA ARG A 37 7.88 -4.96 -1.39
C ARG A 37 9.34 -4.83 -1.78
N ASP A 38 9.81 -5.64 -2.73
CA ASP A 38 11.21 -5.66 -3.13
C ASP A 38 11.62 -4.32 -3.77
N ALA A 39 10.74 -3.74 -4.59
CA ALA A 39 10.92 -2.39 -5.13
C ALA A 39 11.01 -1.33 -4.02
N ALA A 40 10.15 -1.40 -3.00
CA ALA A 40 10.19 -0.47 -1.88
C ALA A 40 11.49 -0.60 -1.05
N VAL A 41 11.88 -1.83 -0.73
CA VAL A 41 13.11 -2.13 0.03
C VAL A 41 14.36 -1.67 -0.73
N SER A 42 14.37 -1.78 -2.06
CA SER A 42 15.47 -1.26 -2.88
C SER A 42 15.71 0.25 -2.71
N GLN A 43 14.70 1.00 -2.26
CA GLN A 43 14.77 2.44 -1.98
C GLN A 43 14.98 2.77 -0.49
N GLY A 44 15.35 1.78 0.32
CA GLY A 44 15.66 1.96 1.74
C GLY A 44 14.46 1.85 2.67
N ALA A 45 13.27 1.50 2.17
CA ALA A 45 12.15 1.19 3.04
C ALA A 45 12.41 -0.11 3.82
N SER A 46 11.88 -0.20 5.04
CA SER A 46 11.87 -1.46 5.82
C SER A 46 10.99 -2.52 5.16
N GLY A 47 9.97 -2.09 4.42
CA GLY A 47 9.09 -2.96 3.64
C GLY A 47 7.93 -2.21 3.02
N ALA A 48 7.03 -2.96 2.37
CA ALA A 48 5.75 -2.43 1.92
C ALA A 48 4.62 -3.45 2.10
N THR A 49 3.42 -2.93 2.38
CA THR A 49 2.16 -3.68 2.38
C THR A 49 1.30 -3.19 1.23
N THR A 50 0.61 -4.10 0.54
CA THR A 50 -0.31 -3.77 -0.55
C THR A 50 -1.74 -4.11 -0.18
N LEU A 51 -2.68 -3.22 -0.49
CA LEU A 51 -4.11 -3.51 -0.40
C LEU A 51 -4.76 -3.36 -1.78
N THR A 52 -5.69 -4.24 -2.14
CA THR A 52 -6.48 -4.16 -3.37
C THR A 52 -7.94 -3.91 -3.04
N PHE A 53 -8.59 -2.98 -3.75
CA PHE A 53 -10.01 -2.70 -3.58
C PHE A 53 -10.80 -3.46 -4.66
N ILE A 54 -11.49 -4.54 -4.28
CA ILE A 54 -12.18 -5.45 -5.19
C ILE A 54 -13.52 -5.85 -4.57
N GLY A 55 -14.62 -5.73 -5.32
CA GLY A 55 -15.94 -6.10 -4.85
C GLY A 55 -16.42 -5.23 -3.68
N GLY A 56 -16.02 -3.97 -3.65
CA GLY A 56 -16.35 -3.03 -2.58
C GLY A 56 -15.58 -3.24 -1.27
N LYS A 57 -14.52 -4.07 -1.26
CA LYS A 57 -13.75 -4.40 -0.06
C LYS A 57 -12.26 -4.20 -0.27
N LEU A 58 -11.56 -3.78 0.79
CA LEU A 58 -10.10 -3.86 0.83
C LEU A 58 -9.64 -5.27 1.20
N GLN A 59 -8.71 -5.80 0.40
CA GLN A 59 -8.07 -7.09 0.60
C GLN A 59 -6.56 -6.89 0.75
N ILE A 60 -5.93 -7.67 1.62
CA ILE A 60 -4.48 -7.75 1.77
C ILE A 60 -4.07 -9.13 1.24
N PRO A 61 -3.40 -9.21 0.06
CA PRO A 61 -3.02 -10.49 -0.53
C PRO A 61 -2.28 -11.40 0.45
N GLY A 62 -2.81 -12.62 0.64
CA GLY A 62 -2.24 -13.62 1.55
C GLY A 62 -2.46 -13.39 3.04
N VAL A 63 -3.13 -12.31 3.43
CA VAL A 63 -3.40 -11.96 4.85
C VAL A 63 -4.90 -11.87 5.13
N SER A 64 -5.65 -11.14 4.32
CA SER A 64 -7.08 -10.91 4.56
C SER A 64 -7.84 -10.67 3.25
N GLN A 65 -9.03 -11.26 3.13
CA GLN A 65 -9.98 -10.98 2.04
C GLN A 65 -11.02 -9.91 2.40
N ASP A 66 -11.03 -9.45 3.65
CA ASP A 66 -11.94 -8.43 4.18
C ASP A 66 -11.21 -7.66 5.29
N ALA A 67 -10.30 -6.78 4.86
CA ALA A 67 -9.45 -6.03 5.77
C ALA A 67 -10.27 -5.04 6.62
N GLU A 68 -11.46 -4.62 6.16
CA GLU A 68 -12.39 -3.79 6.93
C GLU A 68 -12.88 -4.51 8.19
N THR A 69 -13.07 -5.83 8.11
CA THR A 69 -13.47 -6.64 9.28
C THR A 69 -12.29 -6.95 10.19
N ASP A 70 -11.12 -7.26 9.63
CA ASP A 70 -9.95 -7.70 10.41
C ASP A 70 -9.16 -6.54 11.05
N PHE A 71 -9.12 -5.39 10.37
CA PHE A 71 -8.37 -4.19 10.73
C PHE A 71 -9.23 -2.90 10.57
N PRO A 72 -10.38 -2.82 11.26
CA PRO A 72 -11.39 -1.79 10.98
C PRO A 72 -10.89 -0.36 11.17
N GLU A 73 -10.03 -0.10 12.15
CA GLU A 73 -9.54 1.25 12.45
C GLU A 73 -8.60 1.76 11.34
N GLU A 74 -7.60 0.96 10.99
CA GLU A 74 -6.61 1.28 9.96
C GLU A 74 -7.27 1.42 8.58
N VAL A 75 -8.15 0.49 8.26
CA VAL A 75 -8.75 0.40 6.93
C VAL A 75 -9.77 1.51 6.72
N ARG A 76 -10.57 1.85 7.73
CA ARG A 76 -11.52 2.97 7.64
C ARG A 76 -10.82 4.29 7.34
N SER A 77 -9.72 4.58 8.05
CA SER A 77 -8.92 5.79 7.77
C SER A 77 -8.40 5.82 6.33
N LEU A 78 -7.89 4.70 5.82
CA LEU A 78 -7.43 4.59 4.44
C LEU A 78 -8.55 4.85 3.43
N VAL A 79 -9.74 4.27 3.63
CA VAL A 79 -10.89 4.46 2.73
C VAL A 79 -11.35 5.91 2.72
N GLU A 80 -11.49 6.53 3.89
CA GLU A 80 -11.94 7.92 4.03
C GLU A 80 -10.96 8.91 3.37
N GLU A 81 -9.65 8.69 3.53
CA GLU A 81 -8.61 9.59 3.03
C GLU A 81 -8.29 9.41 1.54
N LEU A 82 -8.31 8.17 1.05
CA LEU A 82 -7.86 7.84 -0.31
C LEU A 82 -9.02 7.66 -1.28
N LYS A 83 -10.22 7.31 -0.79
CA LYS A 83 -11.42 7.05 -1.60
C LYS A 83 -11.11 6.09 -2.76
N PRO A 84 -10.64 4.87 -2.45
CA PRO A 84 -10.39 3.85 -3.46
C PRO A 84 -11.71 3.45 -4.15
N ARG A 85 -11.59 2.89 -5.35
CA ARG A 85 -12.69 2.32 -6.13
C ARG A 85 -12.28 0.94 -6.62
N ASP A 86 -13.25 0.15 -7.06
CA ASP A 86 -12.99 -1.19 -7.57
C ASP A 86 -11.90 -1.19 -8.65
N GLY A 87 -10.93 -2.09 -8.49
CA GLY A 87 -9.75 -2.22 -9.35
C GLY A 87 -8.54 -1.39 -8.90
N ASP A 88 -8.64 -0.60 -7.84
CA ASP A 88 -7.52 0.19 -7.32
C ASP A 88 -6.63 -0.59 -6.35
N ALA A 89 -5.39 -0.14 -6.19
CA ALA A 89 -4.47 -0.62 -5.16
C ALA A 89 -3.95 0.51 -4.29
N ILE A 90 -3.75 0.24 -3.00
CA ILE A 90 -3.08 1.12 -2.04
C ILE A 90 -1.73 0.50 -1.70
N ILE A 91 -0.66 1.28 -1.86
CA ILE A 91 0.70 0.90 -1.49
C ILE A 91 1.06 1.60 -0.20
N LEU A 92 1.42 0.82 0.82
CA LEU A 92 1.92 1.31 2.09
C LEU A 92 3.43 1.08 2.14
N GLY A 93 4.22 2.12 1.92
CA GLY A 93 5.67 2.09 2.17
C GLY A 93 5.96 2.35 3.64
N THR A 94 6.84 1.56 4.26
CA THR A 94 7.11 1.64 5.71
C THR A 94 8.60 1.70 6.00
N ALA A 95 8.99 2.55 6.96
CA ALA A 95 10.38 2.71 7.37
C ALA A 95 10.53 3.41 8.73
N GLU A 96 11.76 3.45 9.24
CA GLU A 96 12.12 4.23 10.44
C GLU A 96 12.20 5.74 10.17
N ARG A 97 12.34 6.13 8.90
CA ARG A 97 12.43 7.53 8.46
C ARG A 97 11.35 7.84 7.44
N TRP A 98 10.76 9.02 7.55
CA TRP A 98 9.69 9.46 6.64
C TRP A 98 10.14 9.45 5.17
N ARG A 99 11.35 9.92 4.86
CA ARG A 99 11.90 9.92 3.49
C ARG A 99 11.87 8.53 2.87
N ASP A 100 12.32 7.53 3.62
CA ASP A 100 12.50 6.16 3.13
C ASP A 100 11.15 5.46 2.96
N ALA A 101 10.20 5.68 3.88
CA ALA A 101 8.81 5.23 3.73
C ALA A 101 8.15 5.84 2.48
N ASN A 102 8.42 7.12 2.21
CA ASN A 102 7.90 7.83 1.05
C ASN A 102 8.46 7.29 -0.27
N LEU A 103 9.79 7.17 -0.37
CA LEU A 103 10.46 6.63 -1.55
C LEU A 103 10.06 5.17 -1.79
N GLY A 104 9.90 4.39 -0.72
CA GLY A 104 9.40 3.01 -0.81
C GLY A 104 7.99 2.93 -1.40
N ALA A 105 7.06 3.76 -0.91
CA ALA A 105 5.70 3.81 -1.45
C ALA A 105 5.69 4.22 -2.93
N ILE A 106 6.50 5.23 -3.31
CA ILE A 106 6.63 5.68 -4.70
C ILE A 106 7.18 4.55 -5.58
N ALA A 107 8.25 3.88 -5.16
CA ALA A 107 8.84 2.78 -5.91
C ALA A 107 7.86 1.63 -6.12
N GLY A 108 7.12 1.26 -5.06
CA GLY A 108 6.06 0.27 -5.16
C GLY A 108 4.94 0.65 -6.13
N ALA A 109 4.52 1.92 -6.12
CA ALA A 109 3.53 2.43 -7.06
C ALA A 109 4.04 2.43 -8.51
N LEU A 110 5.28 2.86 -8.74
CA LEU A 110 5.90 2.87 -10.07
C LEU A 110 6.10 1.45 -10.62
N CYS A 111 6.46 0.49 -9.76
CA CYS A 111 6.55 -0.93 -10.11
C CYS A 111 5.24 -1.45 -10.72
N LEU A 112 4.08 -1.12 -10.12
CA LEU A 112 2.77 -1.52 -10.66
C LEU A 112 2.39 -0.79 -11.95
N LEU A 113 2.91 0.42 -12.16
CA LEU A 113 2.73 1.17 -13.39
C LEU A 113 3.66 0.68 -14.52
N GLY A 114 4.58 -0.23 -14.24
CA GLY A 114 5.59 -0.70 -15.20
C GLY A 114 6.68 0.34 -15.46
N VAL A 115 6.90 1.24 -14.51
CA VAL A 115 7.93 2.27 -14.57
C VAL A 115 9.04 1.89 -13.59
N GLY A 116 10.21 1.53 -14.10
CA GLY A 116 11.33 1.10 -13.26
C GLY A 116 11.60 -0.41 -13.32
N TRP A 117 12.90 -0.70 -13.26
CA TRP A 117 13.66 -1.92 -13.61
C TRP A 117 13.32 -3.16 -12.77
#